data_AF-F3GK65-F1
#
_entry.id   AF-F3GK65-F1
#
_cell.length_a   1.000
_cell.length_b   1.000
_cell.length_c   1.000
_cell.angle_alpha   90.00
_cell.angle_beta   90.00
_cell.angle_gamma   90.00
#
_symmetry.space_group_name_H-M   'P 1'
#
loop_
_entity.id
_entity.type
_entity.pdbx_description
1 polymer ?
#
loop_
_entity_poly.entity_id
_entity_poly.type
_entity_poly.pdbx_seq_one_letter_code
_entity_poly.pdbx_strand_id
1 'polypeptide(L)'
;FLNHQYLISATAPVYPNAAESPAKSQIATLQSFNPLDPRLKPLDKSPASAMDGPPQFGPSAITPDNYAVNTMAPPYWPTWLRDPQNPDYSKPDLPNVLVPQSHEHIGDKLSKRNVDWAWYAGAWQVTLDEFKDSTGIPKIPNFQYHHQPFNYFKQQGPQHPEERKKRLRDGGLGDESSTNRFLADAEAGKLPAVTFYKPQGNLNMHAGYADVAAGDR
;
A
#
# COMPACT_ATOMS: atom_id res chain seq x y z
N PHE A 1 1.27 3.57 -4.41
CA PHE A 1 1.83 3.47 -3.04
C PHE A 1 1.93 4.85 -2.37
N LEU A 2 2.90 5.70 -2.71
CA LEU A 2 3.21 6.94 -1.95
C LEU A 2 2.01 7.89 -1.81
N ASN A 3 1.27 8.12 -2.90
CA ASN A 3 0.06 8.95 -2.87
C ASN A 3 -0.97 8.48 -1.83
N HIS A 4 -1.06 7.16 -1.59
CA HIS A 4 -2.03 6.61 -0.64
C HIS A 4 -1.54 6.77 0.80
N GLN A 5 -0.22 6.72 1.01
CA GLN A 5 0.39 7.04 2.30
C GLN A 5 0.19 8.53 2.62
N TYR A 6 0.55 9.41 1.69
CA TYR A 6 0.36 10.86 1.82
C TYR A 6 -1.10 11.27 1.99
N LEU A 7 -2.05 10.57 1.34
CA LEU A 7 -3.49 10.80 1.51
C LEU A 7 -3.90 10.74 2.99
N ILE A 8 -3.35 9.78 3.75
CA ILE A 8 -3.78 9.53 5.13
C ILE A 8 -2.89 10.21 6.17
N SER A 9 -1.62 10.49 5.89
CA SER A 9 -0.66 11.00 6.87
C SER A 9 -0.04 12.36 6.53
N ALA A 10 -0.19 12.85 5.29
CA ALA A 10 0.57 13.97 4.75
C ALA A 10 2.10 13.84 4.96
N THR A 11 2.59 12.60 5.13
CA THR A 11 3.97 12.27 5.50
C THR A 11 4.42 11.05 4.71
N ALA A 12 5.63 11.09 4.14
CA ALA A 12 6.23 9.90 3.54
C ALA A 12 6.51 8.83 4.62
N PRO A 13 6.26 7.54 4.36
CA PRO A 13 6.67 6.49 5.27
C PRO A 13 8.20 6.49 5.44
N VAL A 14 8.66 6.14 6.63
CA VAL A 14 10.08 6.06 6.96
C VAL A 14 10.51 4.61 7.05
N TYR A 15 11.70 4.31 6.52
CA TYR A 15 12.41 3.05 6.73
C TYR A 15 13.66 3.32 7.58
N PRO A 16 13.58 3.23 8.92
CA PRO A 16 14.70 3.55 9.81
C PRO A 16 15.94 2.72 9.48
N ASN A 17 17.11 3.37 9.48
CA ASN A 17 18.41 2.74 9.25
C ASN A 17 18.46 1.87 7.98
N ALA A 18 17.87 2.33 6.87
CA ALA A 18 17.72 1.53 5.66
C ALA A 18 19.07 0.97 5.16
N ALA A 19 20.16 1.74 5.27
CA ALA A 19 21.50 1.36 4.84
C ALA A 19 22.08 0.14 5.58
N GLU A 20 21.61 -0.13 6.81
CA GLU A 20 22.04 -1.24 7.66
C GLU A 20 20.99 -2.38 7.71
N SER A 21 19.94 -2.26 6.90
CA SER A 21 18.80 -3.17 6.90
C SER A 21 18.80 -4.10 5.68
N PRO A 22 17.89 -5.10 5.64
CA PRO A 22 17.65 -5.87 4.42
C PRO A 22 17.31 -4.99 3.20
N ALA A 23 16.68 -3.83 3.41
CA ALA A 23 16.27 -2.91 2.35
C ALA A 23 17.39 -2.03 1.79
N LYS A 24 18.66 -2.18 2.22
CA LYS A 24 19.79 -1.37 1.73
C LYS A 24 19.90 -1.35 0.20
N SER A 25 19.52 -2.45 -0.46
CA SER A 25 19.55 -2.57 -1.92
C SER A 25 18.45 -1.78 -2.63
N GLN A 26 17.48 -1.22 -1.89
CA GLN A 26 16.38 -0.42 -2.42
C GLN A 26 16.65 1.10 -2.38
N ILE A 27 17.77 1.51 -1.79
CA ILE A 27 18.15 2.92 -1.67
C ILE A 27 18.57 3.47 -3.03
N ALA A 28 17.94 4.58 -3.43
CA ALA A 28 18.26 5.29 -4.64
C ALA A 28 19.72 5.76 -4.66
N THR A 29 20.38 5.60 -5.80
CA THR A 29 21.67 6.27 -6.05
C THR A 29 21.41 7.60 -6.75
N LEU A 30 21.93 8.69 -6.21
CA LEU A 30 21.75 10.05 -6.74
C LEU A 30 23.01 10.53 -7.48
N GLN A 31 22.86 11.55 -8.32
CA GLN A 31 23.99 12.14 -9.06
C GLN A 31 25.00 12.86 -8.15
N SER A 32 24.60 13.20 -6.93
CA SER A 32 25.48 13.76 -5.90
C SER A 32 25.31 13.02 -4.58
N PHE A 33 26.18 13.34 -3.61
CA PHE A 33 26.07 12.84 -2.23
C PHE A 33 25.00 13.56 -1.40
N ASN A 34 24.33 14.58 -1.95
CA ASN A 34 23.24 15.24 -1.25
C ASN A 34 21.99 14.34 -1.29
N PRO A 35 21.45 13.87 -0.15
CA PRO A 35 20.25 13.03 -0.12
C PRO A 35 19.00 13.71 -0.70
N LEU A 36 19.01 15.05 -0.78
CA LEU A 36 17.92 15.84 -1.36
C LEU A 36 18.10 16.13 -2.86
N ASP A 37 19.13 15.58 -3.52
CA ASP A 37 19.29 15.75 -4.96
C ASP A 37 18.14 15.03 -5.69
N PRO A 38 17.31 15.74 -6.48
CA PRO A 38 16.18 15.12 -7.16
C PRO A 38 16.60 14.23 -8.34
N ARG A 39 17.90 14.18 -8.69
CA ARG A 39 18.39 13.47 -9.87
C ARG A 39 18.92 12.09 -9.50
N LEU A 40 18.23 11.05 -9.96
CA LEU A 40 18.74 9.69 -9.95
C LEU A 40 20.00 9.58 -10.81
N LYS A 41 20.99 8.81 -10.34
CA LYS A 41 22.17 8.43 -11.11
C LYS A 41 21.78 7.35 -12.13
N PRO A 42 21.94 7.58 -13.44
CA PRO A 42 21.77 6.52 -14.43
C PRO A 42 22.75 5.38 -14.17
N LEU A 43 22.35 4.15 -14.51
CA LEU A 43 23.25 3.00 -14.51
C LEU A 43 24.38 3.22 -15.52
N ASP A 44 25.55 2.62 -15.30
CA ASP A 44 26.70 2.77 -16.21
C ASP A 44 26.40 2.26 -17.63
N LYS A 45 25.45 1.33 -17.77
CA LYS A 45 24.97 0.80 -19.06
C LYS A 45 23.76 1.53 -19.63
N SER A 46 23.31 2.61 -18.98
CA SER A 46 22.21 3.43 -19.48
C SER A 46 22.57 4.04 -20.84
N PRO A 47 21.64 4.11 -21.80
CA PRO A 47 21.88 4.82 -23.06
C PRO A 47 22.36 6.25 -22.82
N ALA A 48 23.31 6.71 -23.65
CA ALA A 48 23.89 8.05 -23.53
C ALA A 48 22.90 9.16 -23.92
N SER A 49 21.90 8.83 -24.74
CA SER A 49 20.84 9.74 -25.14
C SER A 49 19.49 9.03 -25.23
N ALA A 50 18.41 9.81 -25.15
CA ALA A 50 17.05 9.31 -25.36
C ALA A 50 16.80 8.79 -26.79
N MET A 51 17.67 9.15 -27.76
CA MET A 51 17.60 8.65 -29.13
C MET A 51 18.09 7.19 -29.23
N ASP A 52 19.00 6.79 -28.34
CA ASP A 52 19.58 5.44 -28.31
C ASP A 52 18.77 4.49 -27.41
N GLY A 53 17.91 5.04 -26.56
CA GLY A 53 16.98 4.30 -25.71
C GLY A 53 16.60 5.06 -24.44
N PRO A 54 15.62 4.57 -23.67
CA PRO A 54 15.24 5.20 -22.42
C PRO A 54 16.36 5.08 -21.38
N PRO A 55 16.56 6.09 -20.52
CA PRO A 55 17.52 6.01 -19.44
C PRO A 55 17.17 4.87 -18.46
N GLN A 56 18.19 4.20 -17.95
CA GLN A 56 18.04 3.11 -16.99
C GLN A 56 18.57 3.54 -15.62
N PHE A 57 17.81 3.26 -14.58
CA PHE A 57 18.14 3.60 -13.19
C PHE A 57 18.15 2.34 -12.33
N GLY A 58 18.91 2.40 -11.23
CA GLY A 58 18.88 1.34 -10.21
C GLY A 58 17.61 1.37 -9.36
N PRO A 59 17.56 0.52 -8.31
CA PRO A 59 16.50 0.58 -7.30
C PRO A 59 16.32 1.98 -6.73
N SER A 60 15.07 2.35 -6.46
CA SER A 60 14.71 3.69 -5.98
C SER A 60 13.46 3.67 -5.10
N ALA A 61 13.28 2.59 -4.32
CA ALA A 61 12.14 2.51 -3.41
C ALA A 61 12.33 3.34 -2.15
N ILE A 62 13.58 3.55 -1.74
CA ILE A 62 13.94 4.32 -0.54
C ILE A 62 14.88 5.46 -0.94
N THR A 63 14.67 6.66 -0.41
CA THR A 63 15.60 7.80 -0.58
C THR A 63 16.84 7.61 0.31
N PRO A 64 17.99 8.24 0.00
CA PRO A 64 19.18 8.12 0.85
C PRO A 64 19.00 8.61 2.30
N ASP A 65 18.02 9.46 2.56
CA ASP A 65 17.59 9.93 3.88
C ASP A 65 16.42 9.11 4.48
N ASN A 66 16.21 7.88 4.01
CA ASN A 66 15.37 6.84 4.62
C ASN A 66 13.83 6.99 4.43
N TYR A 67 13.36 7.71 3.42
CA TYR A 67 11.93 7.74 3.09
C TYR A 67 11.56 6.71 2.02
N ALA A 68 10.51 5.93 2.25
CA ALA A 68 9.97 5.02 1.24
C ALA A 68 9.08 5.79 0.26
N VAL A 69 9.50 5.84 -1.00
CA VAL A 69 8.87 6.68 -2.04
C VAL A 69 8.31 5.88 -3.23
N ASN A 70 8.79 4.64 -3.48
CA ASN A 70 8.15 3.71 -4.42
C ASN A 70 7.59 2.48 -3.71
N THR A 71 6.94 1.61 -4.48
CA THR A 71 6.18 0.46 -3.99
C THR A 71 7.02 -0.44 -3.08
N MET A 72 6.54 -0.60 -1.85
CA MET A 72 6.99 -1.59 -0.88
C MET A 72 5.79 -2.43 -0.42
N ALA A 73 6.03 -3.64 0.06
CA ALA A 73 5.00 -4.53 0.58
C ALA A 73 4.50 -4.08 1.95
N PRO A 74 3.19 -4.25 2.26
CA PRO A 74 2.66 -4.07 3.60
C PRO A 74 3.38 -4.97 4.61
N PRO A 75 3.60 -4.52 5.85
CA PRO A 75 4.16 -5.37 6.90
C PRO A 75 3.20 -6.48 7.37
N TYR A 76 1.90 -6.37 7.08
CA TYR A 76 0.86 -7.25 7.60
C TYR A 76 0.03 -7.90 6.49
N TRP A 77 -0.47 -9.11 6.75
CA TRP A 77 -1.43 -9.81 5.87
C TRP A 77 -2.72 -8.98 5.72
N PRO A 78 -3.23 -8.68 4.51
CA PRO A 78 -2.81 -9.17 3.20
C PRO A 78 -1.52 -8.52 2.69
N THR A 79 -0.62 -9.36 2.18
CA THR A 79 0.67 -8.96 1.59
C THR A 79 1.13 -10.00 0.56
N TRP A 80 1.89 -9.60 -0.45
CA TRP A 80 2.46 -10.53 -1.45
C TRP A 80 3.78 -11.17 -1.01
N LEU A 81 4.26 -10.87 0.21
CA LEU A 81 5.51 -11.38 0.79
C LEU A 81 5.25 -12.04 2.15
N ARG A 82 4.14 -12.79 2.25
CA ARG A 82 3.64 -13.40 3.50
C ARG A 82 4.72 -14.28 4.13
N ASP A 83 4.91 -14.16 5.43
CA ASP A 83 5.82 -15.02 6.19
C ASP A 83 5.15 -16.39 6.45
N PRO A 84 5.69 -17.51 5.93
CA PRO A 84 5.13 -18.83 6.21
C PRO A 84 5.21 -19.23 7.69
N GLN A 85 6.14 -18.65 8.46
CA GLN A 85 6.32 -18.94 9.88
C GLN A 85 5.48 -18.03 10.77
N ASN A 86 5.07 -16.86 10.26
CA ASN A 86 4.23 -15.91 10.97
C ASN A 86 3.17 -15.30 10.03
N PRO A 87 2.10 -16.05 9.72
CA PRO A 87 1.23 -15.75 8.57
C PRO A 87 0.42 -14.44 8.64
N ASP A 88 0.42 -13.75 9.77
CA ASP A 88 -0.19 -12.42 9.90
C ASP A 88 0.73 -11.29 9.39
N TYR A 89 1.98 -11.62 9.03
CA TYR A 89 3.03 -10.66 8.68
C TYR A 89 3.65 -10.95 7.32
N SER A 90 4.32 -9.94 6.78
CA SER A 90 5.33 -10.14 5.73
C SER A 90 6.63 -10.70 6.32
N LYS A 91 7.40 -11.44 5.52
CA LYS A 91 8.71 -11.95 5.89
C LYS A 91 9.70 -10.78 6.08
N PRO A 92 10.21 -10.53 7.30
CA PRO A 92 10.86 -9.26 7.65
C PRO A 92 12.28 -9.07 7.07
N ASP A 93 12.90 -10.14 6.59
CA ASP A 93 14.26 -10.14 6.01
C ASP A 93 14.28 -9.85 4.50
N LEU A 94 13.14 -9.56 3.89
CA LEU A 94 13.05 -9.24 2.47
C LEU A 94 13.23 -7.72 2.23
N PRO A 95 14.00 -7.34 1.19
CA PRO A 95 14.38 -5.94 0.94
C PRO A 95 13.20 -5.03 0.61
N ASN A 96 12.10 -5.59 0.12
CA ASN A 96 10.94 -4.88 -0.40
C ASN A 96 9.75 -4.83 0.59
N VAL A 97 9.91 -5.27 1.84
CA VAL A 97 8.90 -5.13 2.90
C VAL A 97 9.10 -3.82 3.63
N LEU A 98 8.07 -2.96 3.70
CA LEU A 98 8.13 -1.76 4.52
C LEU A 98 7.94 -2.12 6.00
N VAL A 99 8.73 -1.50 6.88
CA VAL A 99 8.53 -1.64 8.33
C VAL A 99 7.20 -1.00 8.78
N PRO A 100 6.60 -1.46 9.91
CA PRO A 100 5.42 -0.81 10.47
C PRO A 100 5.64 0.67 10.83
N GLN A 101 4.75 1.52 10.33
CA GLN A 101 4.75 2.96 10.56
C GLN A 101 4.10 3.32 11.90
N SER A 102 4.54 4.44 12.48
CA SER A 102 4.04 4.93 13.78
C SER A 102 3.86 6.44 13.86
N HIS A 103 4.19 7.18 12.80
CA HIS A 103 3.81 8.58 12.68
C HIS A 103 2.28 8.70 12.61
N GLU A 104 1.74 9.87 12.95
CA GLU A 104 0.29 10.09 12.99
C GLU A 104 -0.34 10.06 11.59
N HIS A 105 -1.56 9.52 11.51
CA HIS A 105 -2.43 9.61 10.33
C HIS A 105 -3.84 10.14 10.69
N ILE A 106 -4.65 10.44 9.69
CA ILE A 106 -6.01 11.00 9.87
C ILE A 106 -6.91 10.11 10.74
N GLY A 107 -6.73 8.78 10.66
CA GLY A 107 -7.45 7.83 11.51
C GLY A 107 -7.22 8.05 13.01
N ASP A 108 -5.99 8.40 13.41
CA ASP A 108 -5.67 8.70 14.81
C ASP A 108 -6.36 9.99 15.25
N LYS A 109 -6.35 11.01 14.38
CA LYS A 109 -6.98 12.31 14.65
C LYS A 109 -8.50 12.16 14.81
N LEU A 110 -9.14 11.34 13.97
CA LEU A 110 -10.57 11.01 14.06
C LEU A 110 -10.88 10.24 15.34
N SER A 111 -10.11 9.19 15.64
CA SER A 111 -10.27 8.39 16.86
C SER A 111 -10.10 9.24 18.12
N LYS A 112 -9.13 10.16 18.18
CA LYS A 112 -8.94 11.11 19.30
C LYS A 112 -10.15 12.01 19.54
N ARG A 113 -10.98 12.23 18.52
CA ARG A 113 -12.21 13.02 18.60
C ARG A 113 -13.47 12.16 18.72
N ASN A 114 -13.33 10.85 18.93
CA ASN A 114 -14.43 9.88 18.94
C ASN A 114 -15.30 9.91 17.67
N VAL A 115 -14.71 10.29 16.53
CA VAL A 115 -15.38 10.24 15.23
C VAL A 115 -15.19 8.84 14.67
N ASP A 116 -16.29 8.13 14.39
CA ASP A 116 -16.18 6.79 13.81
C ASP A 116 -15.74 6.86 12.35
N TRP A 117 -14.84 5.95 11.98
CA TRP A 117 -14.27 5.89 10.65
C TRP A 117 -13.90 4.47 10.24
N ALA A 118 -13.86 4.23 8.93
CA ALA A 118 -13.34 2.98 8.37
C ALA A 118 -12.76 3.17 6.97
N TRP A 119 -11.87 2.24 6.62
CA TRP A 119 -11.34 2.01 5.29
C TRP A 119 -11.95 0.73 4.73
N TYR A 120 -12.71 0.85 3.65
CA TYR A 120 -13.27 -0.26 2.89
C TYR A 120 -12.34 -0.58 1.72
N ALA A 121 -11.77 -1.77 1.74
CA ALA A 121 -10.89 -2.28 0.70
C ALA A 121 -11.65 -3.27 -0.19
N GLY A 122 -11.87 -2.93 -1.45
CA GLY A 122 -12.46 -3.86 -2.41
C GLY A 122 -11.64 -5.14 -2.52
N ALA A 123 -12.33 -6.27 -2.57
CA ALA A 123 -11.77 -7.63 -2.64
C ALA A 123 -10.88 -8.06 -1.48
N TRP A 124 -10.95 -7.38 -0.33
CA TRP A 124 -10.12 -7.72 0.83
C TRP A 124 -10.38 -9.15 1.30
N GLN A 125 -11.64 -9.52 1.56
CA GLN A 125 -11.97 -10.81 2.14
C GLN A 125 -11.61 -11.97 1.21
N VAL A 126 -11.93 -11.85 -0.08
CA VAL A 126 -11.55 -12.82 -1.11
C VAL A 126 -10.03 -13.00 -1.18
N THR A 127 -9.27 -11.90 -1.06
CA THR A 127 -7.81 -11.97 -0.99
C THR A 127 -7.33 -12.73 0.25
N LEU A 128 -7.96 -12.52 1.41
CA LEU A 128 -7.63 -13.28 2.62
C LEU A 128 -7.88 -14.78 2.45
N ASP A 129 -9.00 -15.14 1.83
CA ASP A 129 -9.48 -16.53 1.78
C ASP A 129 -8.77 -17.35 0.70
N GLU A 130 -8.61 -16.80 -0.50
CA GLU A 130 -8.07 -17.52 -1.65
C GLU A 130 -6.54 -17.50 -1.72
N PHE A 131 -5.89 -16.49 -1.13
CA PHE A 131 -4.46 -16.26 -1.30
C PHE A 131 -3.64 -16.46 -0.04
N LYS A 132 -4.25 -16.88 1.08
CA LYS A 132 -3.51 -17.22 2.30
C LYS A 132 -2.40 -18.24 2.03
N ASP A 133 -2.66 -19.26 1.22
CA ASP A 133 -1.70 -20.34 0.96
C ASP A 133 -1.02 -20.22 -0.42
N SER A 134 -1.16 -19.06 -1.06
CA SER A 134 -0.64 -18.80 -2.40
C SER A 134 0.66 -17.99 -2.34
N THR A 135 1.63 -18.35 -3.18
CA THR A 135 2.81 -17.52 -3.46
C THR A 135 2.56 -16.53 -4.61
N GLY A 136 1.36 -16.54 -5.21
CA GLY A 136 0.99 -15.72 -6.35
C GLY A 136 0.15 -14.50 -5.98
N ILE A 137 0.18 -13.48 -6.84
CA ILE A 137 -0.70 -12.32 -6.75
C ILE A 137 -2.03 -12.64 -7.45
N PRO A 138 -3.19 -12.34 -6.84
CA PRO A 138 -4.48 -12.49 -7.50
C PRO A 138 -4.52 -11.76 -8.84
N LYS A 139 -4.83 -12.47 -9.93
CA LYS A 139 -5.13 -11.81 -11.21
C LYS A 139 -6.53 -11.17 -11.19
N ILE A 140 -7.49 -11.87 -10.60
CA ILE A 140 -8.87 -11.43 -10.40
C ILE A 140 -9.33 -12.01 -9.06
N PRO A 141 -9.83 -11.19 -8.13
CA PRO A 141 -9.81 -9.72 -8.15
C PRO A 141 -8.38 -9.19 -7.99
N ASN A 142 -7.90 -8.31 -8.88
CA ASN A 142 -6.53 -7.76 -8.86
C ASN A 142 -6.28 -6.88 -7.60
N PHE A 143 -6.10 -7.51 -6.44
CA PHE A 143 -6.01 -6.80 -5.18
C PHE A 143 -4.69 -6.02 -5.09
N GLN A 144 -4.82 -4.70 -4.98
CA GLN A 144 -3.67 -3.81 -4.88
C GLN A 144 -3.26 -3.65 -3.42
N TYR A 145 -2.43 -4.58 -2.94
CA TYR A 145 -1.91 -4.61 -1.56
C TYR A 145 -1.30 -3.27 -1.11
N HIS A 146 -0.57 -2.60 -2.00
CA HIS A 146 0.11 -1.33 -1.71
C HIS A 146 -0.80 -0.10 -1.83
N HIS A 147 -2.11 -0.30 -2.09
CA HIS A 147 -3.15 0.71 -2.02
C HIS A 147 -3.91 0.72 -0.69
N GLN A 148 -3.45 -0.07 0.29
CA GLN A 148 -4.10 -0.21 1.60
C GLN A 148 -3.24 0.51 2.67
N PRO A 149 -3.22 1.87 2.72
CA PRO A 149 -2.21 2.61 3.46
C PRO A 149 -2.31 2.39 4.97
N PHE A 150 -3.52 2.26 5.52
CA PHE A 150 -3.72 1.94 6.93
C PHE A 150 -3.15 0.55 7.32
N ASN A 151 -2.99 -0.38 6.36
CA ASN A 151 -2.35 -1.69 6.60
C ASN A 151 -0.83 -1.61 6.84
N TYR A 152 -0.25 -0.41 6.87
CA TYR A 152 1.16 -0.18 7.18
C TYR A 152 1.40 0.30 8.61
N PHE A 153 0.36 0.64 9.36
CA PHE A 153 0.48 1.30 10.65
C PHE A 153 0.32 0.31 11.81
N LYS A 154 1.17 0.47 12.84
CA LYS A 154 1.14 -0.41 14.01
C LYS A 154 -0.25 -0.53 14.64
N GLN A 155 -0.98 0.58 14.75
CA GLN A 155 -2.30 0.63 15.38
C GLN A 155 -3.36 -0.23 14.66
N GLN A 156 -3.20 -0.46 13.35
CA GLN A 156 -4.05 -1.34 12.56
C GLN A 156 -3.39 -2.71 12.34
N GLY A 157 -2.24 -2.99 12.96
CA GLY A 157 -1.56 -4.28 12.88
C GLY A 157 -2.29 -5.41 13.59
N PRO A 158 -1.86 -6.67 13.39
CA PRO A 158 -2.44 -7.86 14.03
C PRO A 158 -2.33 -7.84 15.56
N GLN A 159 -1.45 -7.03 16.14
CA GLN A 159 -1.38 -6.83 17.60
C GLN A 159 -2.60 -6.07 18.17
N HIS A 160 -3.41 -5.44 17.32
CA HIS A 160 -4.62 -4.70 17.69
C HIS A 160 -5.84 -5.25 16.92
N PRO A 161 -6.23 -6.52 17.14
CA PRO A 161 -7.19 -7.20 16.28
C PRO A 161 -8.57 -6.52 16.24
N GLU A 162 -9.05 -5.99 17.37
CA GLU A 162 -10.34 -5.29 17.44
C GLU A 162 -10.31 -3.97 16.65
N GLU A 163 -9.25 -3.16 16.81
CA GLU A 163 -9.11 -1.91 16.05
C GLU A 163 -8.91 -2.20 14.57
N ARG A 164 -8.08 -3.19 14.23
CA ARG A 164 -7.88 -3.65 12.85
C ARG A 164 -9.19 -4.05 12.19
N LYS A 165 -9.97 -4.93 12.83
CA LYS A 165 -11.28 -5.40 12.32
C LYS A 165 -12.29 -4.25 12.20
N LYS A 166 -12.28 -3.31 13.16
CA LYS A 166 -13.16 -2.15 13.14
C LYS A 166 -12.85 -1.20 11.97
N ARG A 167 -11.57 -0.94 11.71
CA ARG A 167 -11.10 0.07 10.75
C ARG A 167 -10.84 -0.46 9.35
N LEU A 168 -10.30 -1.66 9.20
CA LEU A 168 -10.02 -2.26 7.90
C LEU A 168 -11.13 -3.25 7.54
N ARG A 169 -12.06 -2.79 6.71
CA ARG A 169 -13.26 -3.54 6.32
C ARG A 169 -13.16 -4.03 4.89
N ASP A 170 -13.79 -5.17 4.63
CA ASP A 170 -13.98 -5.65 3.28
C ASP A 170 -14.99 -4.76 2.54
N GLY A 171 -14.58 -4.22 1.40
CA GLY A 171 -15.44 -3.49 0.48
C GLY A 171 -16.35 -4.41 -0.33
N GLY A 172 -16.05 -5.71 -0.41
CA GLY A 172 -16.73 -6.66 -1.29
C GLY A 172 -16.22 -6.59 -2.73
N LEU A 173 -16.98 -7.16 -3.65
CA LEU A 173 -16.66 -7.28 -5.07
C LEU A 173 -17.64 -6.49 -5.93
N GLY A 174 -17.21 -6.09 -7.13
CA GLY A 174 -18.11 -5.49 -8.12
C GLY A 174 -18.65 -4.11 -7.74
N ASP A 175 -19.67 -3.69 -8.47
CA ASP A 175 -20.35 -2.39 -8.43
C ASP A 175 -21.83 -2.51 -8.00
N GLU A 176 -22.26 -3.68 -7.53
CA GLU A 176 -23.62 -3.91 -7.03
C GLU A 176 -23.65 -4.10 -5.51
N SER A 177 -24.63 -3.54 -4.81
CA SER A 177 -24.78 -3.71 -3.35
C SER A 177 -25.02 -5.16 -2.91
N SER A 178 -25.43 -6.04 -3.83
CA SER A 178 -25.53 -7.49 -3.62
C SER A 178 -24.19 -8.16 -3.33
N THR A 179 -23.08 -7.59 -3.83
CA THR A 179 -21.73 -8.16 -3.78
C THR A 179 -20.69 -7.20 -3.19
N ASN A 180 -21.00 -5.90 -3.17
CA ASN A 180 -20.17 -4.82 -2.63
C ASN A 180 -20.72 -4.36 -1.27
N ARG A 181 -20.01 -4.70 -0.19
CA ARG A 181 -20.39 -4.35 1.18
C ARG A 181 -20.36 -2.85 1.45
N PHE A 182 -19.46 -2.11 0.81
CA PHE A 182 -19.43 -0.65 0.95
C PHE A 182 -20.71 -0.03 0.39
N LEU A 183 -21.15 -0.44 -0.80
CA LEU A 183 -22.39 0.04 -1.41
C LEU A 183 -23.63 -0.39 -0.59
N ALA A 184 -23.64 -1.63 -0.09
CA ALA A 184 -24.71 -2.11 0.79
C ALA A 184 -24.82 -1.29 2.09
N ASP A 185 -23.69 -0.97 2.73
CA ASP A 185 -23.67 -0.12 3.92
C ASP A 185 -24.08 1.33 3.61
N ALA A 186 -23.73 1.84 2.42
CA ALA A 186 -24.16 3.17 1.96
C ALA A 186 -25.69 3.24 1.79
N GLU A 187 -26.27 2.29 1.07
CA GLU A 187 -27.72 2.20 0.86
C GLU A 187 -28.49 2.03 2.17
N ALA A 188 -27.94 1.27 3.10
CA ALA A 188 -28.56 1.01 4.40
C ALA A 188 -28.31 2.12 5.45
N GLY A 189 -27.57 3.17 5.12
CA GLY A 189 -27.22 4.25 6.06
C GLY A 189 -26.34 3.79 7.23
N LYS A 190 -25.46 2.80 7.01
CA LYS A 190 -24.59 2.17 8.02
C LYS A 190 -23.14 2.63 7.97
N LEU A 191 -22.77 3.47 7.00
CA LEU A 191 -21.41 3.98 6.88
C LEU A 191 -20.99 4.77 8.13
N PRO A 192 -19.75 4.58 8.61
CA PRO A 192 -19.15 5.49 9.58
C PRO A 192 -19.14 6.94 9.09
N ALA A 193 -19.10 7.89 10.03
CA ALA A 193 -19.09 9.32 9.75
C ALA A 193 -17.98 9.74 8.78
N VAL A 194 -16.81 9.09 8.85
CA VAL A 194 -15.76 9.20 7.83
C VAL A 194 -15.48 7.85 7.22
N THR A 195 -15.82 7.68 5.95
CA THR A 195 -15.55 6.44 5.22
C THR A 195 -14.60 6.70 4.07
N PHE A 196 -13.55 5.89 4.01
CA PHE A 196 -12.67 5.78 2.86
C PHE A 196 -13.00 4.50 2.10
N TYR A 197 -13.10 4.57 0.78
CA TYR A 197 -13.32 3.40 -0.05
C TYR A 197 -12.27 3.34 -1.15
N LYS A 198 -11.62 2.18 -1.28
CA LYS A 198 -10.76 1.87 -2.42
C LYS A 198 -11.38 0.71 -3.20
N PRO A 199 -11.91 0.95 -4.42
CA PRO A 199 -12.49 -0.09 -5.24
C PRO A 199 -11.51 -1.21 -5.54
N GLN A 200 -12.09 -2.36 -5.91
CA GLN A 200 -11.38 -3.50 -6.46
C GLN A 200 -10.46 -3.09 -7.62
N GLY A 201 -9.33 -3.77 -7.80
CA GLY A 201 -8.28 -3.36 -8.73
C GLY A 201 -8.72 -3.11 -10.18
N ASN A 202 -9.61 -3.92 -10.72
CA ASN A 202 -10.15 -3.77 -12.08
C ASN A 202 -11.19 -2.64 -12.21
N LEU A 203 -11.59 -2.00 -11.10
CA LEU A 203 -12.57 -0.91 -11.06
C LEU A 203 -11.97 0.40 -10.52
N ASN A 204 -10.64 0.52 -10.45
CA ASN A 204 -9.99 1.68 -9.81
C ASN A 204 -9.37 2.69 -10.78
N MET A 205 -9.76 2.64 -12.06
CA MET A 205 -9.31 3.51 -13.15
C MET A 205 -7.79 3.60 -13.35
N HIS A 206 -7.00 2.67 -12.79
CA HIS A 206 -5.56 2.70 -12.98
C HIS A 206 -5.20 2.48 -14.45
N ALA A 207 -4.53 3.47 -15.02
CA ALA A 207 -4.01 3.41 -16.38
C ALA A 207 -3.14 2.15 -16.56
N GLY A 208 -3.49 1.33 -17.55
CA GLY A 208 -2.75 0.12 -17.92
C GLY A 208 -3.43 -1.21 -17.53
N TYR A 209 -4.24 -1.27 -16.47
CA TYR A 209 -4.94 -2.52 -16.10
C TYR A 209 -6.40 -2.34 -15.64
N ALA A 210 -6.90 -1.12 -15.56
CA ALA A 210 -8.32 -0.84 -15.37
C ALA A 210 -8.78 0.16 -16.43
N ASP A 211 -10.09 0.20 -16.66
CA ASP A 211 -10.72 1.11 -17.59
C ASP A 211 -11.49 2.22 -16.85
N VAL A 212 -11.60 3.39 -17.47
CA VAL A 212 -12.26 4.57 -16.87
C VAL A 212 -13.75 4.32 -16.67
N ALA A 213 -14.40 3.70 -17.64
CA ALA A 213 -15.85 3.45 -17.63
C ALA A 213 -16.32 2.43 -16.59
N ALA A 214 -15.45 1.52 -16.15
CA ALA A 214 -15.69 0.55 -15.10
C ALA A 214 -15.36 1.13 -13.72
N GLY A 215 -14.51 2.16 -13.63
CA GLY A 215 -14.32 2.88 -12.38
C GLY A 215 -15.37 3.97 -12.12
N ASP A 216 -16.02 4.49 -13.18
CA ASP A 216 -17.06 5.53 -13.07
C ASP A 216 -18.43 4.99 -12.62
N ARG A 217 -18.59 3.65 -12.58
CA ARG A 217 -19.77 2.95 -12.08
C ARG A 217 -19.64 2.65 -10.59
#